data_AF-A0A4Y2ADU7-F1
#
_entry.id   AF-A0A4Y2ADU7-F1
#
_cell.length_a   1.000
_cell.length_b   1.000
_cell.length_c   1.000
_cell.angle_alpha   90.00
_cell.angle_beta   90.00
_cell.angle_gamma   90.00
#
_symmetry.space_group_name_H-M   'P 1'
#
loop_
_entity.id
_entity.type
_entity.pdbx_description
1 polymer ?
#
loop_
_entity_poly.entity_id
_entity_poly.type
_entity_poly.pdbx_seq_one_letter_code
_entity_poly.pdbx_strand_id
1 'polypeptide(L)'
;MKGMKISTDGSKMDGRVDCAFIVFYNETELDYIKFRLNESIAVFMAEVIAIQQAVQYVRANDIGEVDIIADSRSVLMALSAVEEAKDIIDNIKADIKEYKGKIALTSIRAHMGNFGLVD
;
A
#
# COMPACT_ATOMS: atom_id res chain seq x y z
N MET A 1 -4.76 13.23 14.33
CA MET A 1 -4.95 11.77 14.40
C MET A 1 -3.75 11.18 15.11
N LYS A 2 -3.92 10.62 16.32
CA LYS A 2 -2.89 9.78 16.94
C LYS A 2 -3.15 8.35 16.49
N GLY A 3 -2.16 7.64 15.97
CA GLY A 3 -2.39 6.29 15.44
C GLY A 3 -1.25 5.77 14.57
N MET A 4 -1.26 4.46 14.36
CA MET A 4 -0.31 3.77 13.48
C MET A 4 -0.60 4.10 12.03
N LYS A 5 0.45 4.43 11.27
CA LYS A 5 0.39 4.65 9.83
C LYS A 5 1.49 3.85 9.15
N ILE A 6 1.21 3.35 7.95
CA ILE A 6 2.24 2.73 7.12
C ILE A 6 2.21 3.40 5.76
N SER A 7 3.30 3.99 5.32
CA SER A 7 3.43 4.53 3.97
C SER A 7 4.11 3.49 3.09
N THR A 8 3.55 3.22 1.91
CA THR A 8 4.06 2.24 0.95
C THR A 8 4.59 2.94 -0.31
N ASP A 9 5.61 2.35 -0.94
CA ASP A 9 6.21 2.86 -2.18
C ASP A 9 6.76 1.72 -3.05
N GLY A 10 6.51 1.78 -4.35
CA GLY A 10 7.04 0.90 -5.37
C GLY A 10 7.89 1.69 -6.37
N SER A 11 9.14 1.30 -6.56
CA SER A 11 10.09 2.06 -7.39
C SER A 11 10.72 1.22 -8.49
N LYS A 12 11.05 1.87 -9.62
CA LYS A 12 11.94 1.32 -10.64
C LYS A 12 12.90 2.38 -11.13
N MET A 13 14.20 2.11 -11.04
CA MET A 13 15.26 3.01 -11.48
C MET A 13 16.42 2.21 -12.04
N ASP A 14 16.93 2.53 -13.23
CA ASP A 14 18.11 1.86 -13.82
C ASP A 14 18.06 0.33 -13.82
N GLY A 15 16.91 -0.25 -14.23
CA GLY A 15 16.69 -1.70 -14.25
C GLY A 15 16.41 -2.31 -12.87
N ARG A 16 16.53 -1.54 -11.79
CA ARG A 16 16.28 -1.98 -10.41
C ARG A 16 14.82 -1.77 -10.04
N VAL A 17 14.14 -2.81 -9.59
CA VAL A 17 12.76 -2.72 -9.08
C VAL A 17 12.75 -3.07 -7.60
N ASP A 18 12.21 -2.18 -6.77
CA ASP A 18 12.09 -2.39 -5.33
C ASP A 18 10.69 -2.02 -4.86
N CYS A 19 10.24 -2.63 -3.76
CA CYS A 19 9.10 -2.15 -2.98
C CYS A 19 9.52 -1.91 -1.53
N ALA A 20 8.88 -0.96 -0.87
CA ALA A 20 9.18 -0.63 0.50
C ALA A 20 7.95 -0.13 1.25
N PHE A 21 8.03 -0.16 2.58
CA PHE A 21 7.11 0.55 3.44
C PHE A 21 7.79 1.08 4.69
N ILE A 22 7.20 2.12 5.26
CA ILE A 22 7.68 2.80 6.46
C ILE A 22 6.57 2.83 7.49
N VAL A 23 6.85 2.43 8.72
CA VAL A 23 5.90 2.38 9.83
C VAL A 23 6.06 3.61 10.70
N PHE A 24 4.98 4.31 10.98
CA PHE A 24 4.95 5.49 11.83
C PHE A 24 3.99 5.32 13.02
N TYR A 25 4.38 5.87 14.16
CA TYR A 25 3.47 6.17 15.27
C TYR A 25 3.58 7.65 15.63
N ASN A 26 2.49 8.40 15.48
CA ASN A 26 2.45 9.84 15.77
C ASN A 26 3.64 10.61 15.16
N GLU A 27 3.88 10.41 13.86
CA GLU A 27 4.96 11.07 13.07
C GLU A 27 6.39 10.60 13.40
N THR A 28 6.56 9.72 14.38
CA THR A 28 7.83 9.06 14.64
C THR A 28 7.92 7.80 13.79
N GLU A 29 8.97 7.72 12.95
CA GLU A 29 9.32 6.50 12.24
C GLU A 29 9.72 5.42 13.25
N LEU A 30 9.09 4.25 13.12
CA LEU A 30 9.35 3.08 13.95
C LEU A 30 10.14 2.02 13.21
N ASP A 31 9.88 1.87 11.92
CA ASP A 31 10.51 0.83 11.10
C ASP A 31 10.51 1.20 9.62
N TYR A 32 11.47 0.64 8.88
CA TYR A 32 11.64 0.78 7.44
C TYR A 32 11.98 -0.58 6.83
N ILE A 33 11.12 -1.06 5.93
CA ILE A 33 11.29 -2.39 5.32
C ILE A 33 11.30 -2.24 3.80
N LYS A 34 12.29 -2.84 3.16
CA LYS A 34 12.50 -2.79 1.70
C LYS A 34 12.78 -4.17 1.14
N PHE A 35 12.15 -4.50 0.02
CA PHE A 35 12.34 -5.74 -0.72
C PHE A 35 12.81 -5.47 -2.15
N ARG A 36 13.76 -6.29 -2.60
CA ARG A 36 14.21 -6.34 -3.98
C ARG A 36 13.26 -7.21 -4.79
N LEU A 37 12.75 -6.69 -5.90
CA LEU A 37 11.89 -7.43 -6.83
C LEU A 37 12.65 -7.79 -8.11
N ASN A 38 12.05 -8.67 -8.92
CA ASN A 38 12.59 -8.99 -10.24
C ASN A 38 12.56 -7.75 -11.14
N GLU A 39 13.65 -7.51 -11.87
CA GLU A 39 13.83 -6.37 -12.77
C GLU A 39 12.78 -6.31 -13.90
N SER A 40 12.18 -7.44 -14.26
CA SER A 40 11.10 -7.55 -15.24
C SER A 40 9.75 -7.03 -14.72
N ILE A 41 9.59 -6.89 -13.41
CA ILE A 41 8.33 -6.44 -12.79
C ILE A 41 8.08 -4.97 -13.16
N ALA A 42 6.82 -4.66 -13.47
CA ALA A 42 6.38 -3.29 -13.70
C ALA A 42 6.32 -2.52 -12.37
N VAL A 43 6.61 -1.21 -12.40
CA VAL A 43 6.51 -0.32 -11.22
C VAL A 43 5.17 -0.50 -10.51
N PHE A 44 4.10 -0.59 -11.29
CA PHE A 44 2.75 -0.83 -10.77
C PHE A 44 2.64 -2.08 -9.88
N MET A 45 3.23 -3.20 -10.30
CA MET A 45 3.21 -4.43 -9.50
C MET A 45 4.06 -4.29 -8.25
N ALA A 46 5.14 -3.51 -8.28
CA ALA A 46 5.92 -3.20 -7.08
C ALA A 46 5.09 -2.47 -6.02
N GLU A 47 4.22 -1.53 -6.43
CA GLU A 47 3.28 -0.84 -5.53
C GLU A 47 2.27 -1.80 -4.90
N VAL A 48 1.68 -2.69 -5.71
CA VAL A 48 0.71 -3.70 -5.22
C VAL A 48 1.38 -4.65 -4.23
N ILE A 49 2.61 -5.07 -4.51
CA ILE A 49 3.40 -5.90 -3.60
C ILE A 49 3.77 -5.12 -2.34
N ALA A 50 4.09 -3.83 -2.41
CA ALA A 50 4.35 -2.98 -1.23
C ALA A 50 3.17 -3.02 -0.25
N ILE A 51 1.93 -2.88 -0.77
CA ILE A 51 0.70 -2.95 0.02
C ILE A 51 0.51 -4.35 0.60
N GLN A 52 0.73 -5.41 -0.20
CA GLN A 52 0.66 -6.77 0.31
C GLN A 52 1.61 -6.99 1.49
N GLN A 53 2.86 -6.55 1.36
CA GLN A 53 3.87 -6.68 2.41
C GLN A 53 3.47 -5.88 3.67
N ALA A 54 2.94 -4.66 3.51
CA ALA A 54 2.43 -3.89 4.62
C ALA A 54 1.25 -4.59 5.34
N VAL A 55 0.30 -5.17 4.61
CA VAL A 55 -0.82 -5.93 5.19
C VAL A 55 -0.31 -7.18 5.94
N GLN A 56 0.64 -7.93 5.37
CA GLN A 56 1.22 -9.07 6.07
C GLN A 56 1.96 -8.63 7.34
N TYR A 57 2.70 -7.52 7.28
CA TYR A 57 3.39 -6.97 8.44
C TYR A 57 2.41 -6.62 9.56
N VAL A 58 1.29 -5.98 9.23
CA VAL A 58 0.23 -5.65 10.20
C VAL A 58 -0.34 -6.91 10.87
N ARG A 59 -0.63 -7.93 10.07
CA ARG A 59 -1.18 -9.20 10.57
C ARG A 59 -0.18 -9.96 11.43
N ALA A 60 1.07 -10.03 11.00
CA ALA A 60 2.13 -10.76 11.70
C ALA A 60 2.46 -10.13 13.06
N ASN A 61 2.31 -8.81 13.18
CA ASN A 61 2.62 -8.07 14.42
C ASN A 61 1.38 -7.69 15.24
N ASP A 62 0.19 -8.10 14.80
CA ASP A 62 -1.11 -7.78 15.43
C ASP A 62 -1.25 -6.30 15.87
N ILE A 63 -0.99 -5.38 14.94
CA ILE A 63 -0.86 -3.94 15.24
C ILE A 63 -2.16 -3.29 15.74
N GLY A 64 -3.32 -3.90 15.50
CA GLY A 64 -4.63 -3.38 15.91
C GLY A 64 -5.24 -2.49 14.84
N GLU A 65 -5.21 -1.16 15.02
CA GLU A 65 -5.75 -0.20 14.05
C GLU A 65 -4.62 0.55 13.33
N VAL A 66 -4.63 0.49 11.99
CA VAL A 66 -3.60 1.12 11.14
C VAL A 66 -4.21 1.69 9.87
N ASP A 67 -3.63 2.80 9.43
CA ASP A 67 -3.90 3.41 8.12
C ASP A 67 -2.71 3.16 7.19
N ILE A 68 -2.92 2.34 6.15
CA ILE A 68 -1.92 2.10 5.10
C ILE A 68 -2.15 3.12 4.00
N ILE A 69 -1.15 3.97 3.79
CA ILE A 69 -1.12 5.07 2.86
C ILE A 69 -0.30 4.64 1.64
N ALA A 70 -0.90 4.77 0.45
CA ALA A 70 -0.21 4.52 -0.81
C ALA A 70 -0.22 5.78 -1.70
N ASP A 71 0.90 6.06 -2.38
CA ASP A 71 0.90 7.06 -3.45
C ASP A 71 0.14 6.52 -4.68
N SER A 72 -0.43 7.44 -5.43
CA SER A 72 -1.80 7.31 -5.94
C SER A 72 -1.88 7.46 -7.45
N ARG A 73 -2.18 6.36 -8.14
CA ARG A 73 -3.05 6.25 -9.34
C ARG A 73 -3.15 4.78 -9.75
N SER A 74 -2.04 4.08 -9.65
CA SER A 74 -1.85 2.68 -10.03
C SER A 74 -2.62 1.72 -9.11
N VAL A 75 -2.54 1.92 -7.79
CA VAL A 75 -3.23 1.13 -6.76
C VAL A 75 -4.77 1.16 -6.92
N LEU A 76 -5.32 2.27 -7.41
CA LEU A 76 -6.75 2.41 -7.74
C LEU A 76 -7.12 1.84 -9.12
N MET A 77 -6.19 1.81 -10.09
CA MET A 77 -6.39 1.06 -11.35
C MET A 77 -6.34 -0.46 -11.12
N ALA A 78 -5.60 -0.91 -10.10
CA ALA A 78 -5.58 -2.29 -9.62
C ALA A 78 -6.98 -2.76 -9.16
N LEU A 79 -7.75 -1.85 -8.55
CA LEU A 79 -9.12 -2.12 -8.12
C LEU A 79 -10.09 -2.40 -9.30
N SER A 80 -9.65 -2.35 -10.56
CA SER A 80 -10.55 -2.52 -11.72
C SER A 80 -10.00 -3.13 -13.03
N ALA A 81 -8.69 -3.36 -13.27
CA ALA A 81 -8.25 -3.53 -14.68
C ALA A 81 -7.14 -4.54 -15.09
N VAL A 82 -6.39 -5.20 -14.19
CA VAL A 82 -5.20 -6.00 -14.60
C VAL A 82 -5.26 -7.43 -14.07
N GLU A 83 -5.27 -8.42 -14.98
CA GLU A 83 -5.38 -9.85 -14.63
C GLU A 83 -4.17 -10.34 -13.84
N GLU A 84 -2.96 -9.87 -14.17
CA GLU A 84 -1.72 -10.28 -13.48
C GLU A 84 -1.68 -9.86 -12.00
N ALA A 85 -2.45 -8.84 -11.61
CA ALA A 85 -2.52 -8.34 -10.24
C ALA A 85 -3.70 -8.92 -9.45
N LYS A 86 -4.65 -9.58 -10.13
CA LYS A 86 -5.95 -9.95 -9.56
C LYS A 86 -5.81 -10.86 -8.34
N ASP A 87 -5.01 -11.90 -8.44
CA ASP A 87 -4.81 -12.86 -7.34
C ASP A 87 -4.18 -12.19 -6.11
N ILE A 88 -3.20 -11.29 -6.32
CA ILE A 88 -2.57 -10.55 -5.22
C ILE A 88 -3.58 -9.61 -4.56
N ILE A 89 -4.40 -8.94 -5.34
CA ILE A 89 -5.42 -8.01 -4.84
C ILE A 89 -6.52 -8.75 -4.08
N ASP A 90 -6.97 -9.90 -4.58
CA ASP A 90 -7.98 -10.70 -3.90
C ASP A 90 -7.43 -11.25 -2.58
N ASN A 91 -6.15 -11.64 -2.53
CA ASN A 91 -5.46 -11.99 -1.29
C ASN A 91 -5.38 -10.80 -0.32
N ILE A 92 -4.98 -9.61 -0.78
CA ILE A 92 -4.96 -8.39 0.05
C ILE A 92 -6.34 -8.12 0.65
N LYS A 93 -7.41 -8.19 -0.15
CA LYS A 93 -8.79 -7.98 0.31
C LYS A 93 -9.21 -9.03 1.33
N ALA A 94 -8.89 -10.31 1.08
CA ALA A 94 -9.19 -11.39 2.00
C ALA A 94 -8.46 -11.19 3.34
N ASP A 95 -7.16 -10.89 3.29
CA ASP A 95 -6.33 -10.65 4.46
C ASP A 95 -6.80 -9.47 5.30
N ILE A 96 -7.21 -8.36 4.66
CA ILE A 96 -7.80 -7.20 5.34
C ILE A 96 -9.14 -7.59 5.99
N LYS A 97 -9.97 -8.37 5.31
CA LYS A 97 -11.29 -8.78 5.80
C LYS A 97 -11.20 -9.76 6.98
N GLU A 98 -10.23 -10.66 6.95
CA GLU A 98 -10.02 -11.69 7.98
C GLU A 98 -9.27 -11.16 9.21
N TYR A 99 -8.55 -10.05 9.07
CA TYR A 99 -7.84 -9.45 10.18
C TYR A 99 -8.82 -8.94 11.25
N LYS A 100 -8.57 -9.29 12.52
CA LYS A 100 -9.44 -8.93 13.65
C LYS A 100 -9.35 -7.44 14.02
N GLY A 101 -8.21 -6.82 13.73
CA GLY A 101 -8.02 -5.39 13.86
C GLY A 101 -8.66 -4.63 12.70
N LYS A 102 -8.19 -3.40 12.48
CA LYS A 102 -8.71 -2.53 11.42
C LYS A 102 -7.57 -2.03 10.55
N ILE A 103 -7.62 -2.37 9.28
CA ILE A 103 -6.73 -1.82 8.25
C ILE A 103 -7.57 -0.90 7.38
N ALA A 104 -7.25 0.39 7.39
CA ALA A 104 -7.74 1.33 6.39
C ALA A 104 -6.71 1.44 5.25
N LEU A 105 -7.20 1.56 4.01
CA LEU A 105 -6.36 1.87 2.86
C LEU A 105 -6.68 3.30 2.39
N THR A 106 -5.70 4.19 2.46
CA THR A 106 -5.85 5.61 2.10
C THR A 106 -4.92 5.99 0.94
N SER A 107 -5.45 6.75 -0.02
CA SER A 107 -4.71 7.23 -1.19
C SER A 107 -4.35 8.71 -1.01
N ILE A 108 -3.08 9.08 -1.22
CA ILE A 108 -2.57 10.45 -1.00
C ILE A 108 -3.31 11.50 -1.87
N ARG A 109 -3.75 11.15 -3.09
CA ARG A 109 -4.54 12.06 -3.96
C ARG A 109 -6.01 12.21 -3.60
N ALA A 110 -6.59 11.35 -2.75
CA ALA A 110 -7.96 11.55 -2.28
C ALA A 110 -8.11 12.79 -1.38
N HIS A 111 -6.99 13.41 -0.98
CA HIS A 111 -6.96 14.68 -0.25
C HIS A 111 -6.70 15.93 -1.11
N MET A 112 -6.44 15.79 -2.43
CA MET A 112 -6.38 16.94 -3.36
C MET A 112 -7.49 16.86 -4.40
N GLY A 113 -8.70 17.33 -4.04
CA GLY A 113 -9.72 17.71 -5.01
C GLY A 113 -11.13 17.18 -4.74
N ASN A 114 -11.82 17.77 -3.76
CA ASN A 114 -13.22 18.13 -3.98
C ASN A 114 -13.22 19.60 -4.45
N PHE A 115 -12.66 19.86 -5.63
CA PHE A 115 -12.74 21.14 -6.31
C PHE A 115 -13.56 20.94 -7.58
N GLY A 116 -14.80 21.41 -7.53
CA GLY A 116 -15.59 21.84 -8.69
C GLY A 116 -16.03 20.76 -9.67
N LEU A 117 -17.23 20.23 -9.47
CA LEU A 117 -18.14 19.95 -10.59
C LEU A 117 -19.35 20.87 -10.43
N VAL A 118 -19.21 22.07 -10.99
CA VAL A 118 -20.30 22.80 -11.64
C VAL A 118 -20.08 22.63 -13.14
N ASP A 119 -20.77 21.66 -13.72
CA ASP A 119 -21.67 21.75 -14.88
C ASP A 119 -22.02 20.34 -15.39
#